data_AF-A0A1R1WZF5-F1
#
_entry.id   AF-A0A1R1WZF5-F1
#
_cell.length_a   1.000
_cell.length_b   1.000
_cell.length_c   1.000
_cell.angle_alpha   90.00
_cell.angle_beta   90.00
_cell.angle_gamma   90.00
#
_symmetry.space_group_name_H-M   'P 1'
#
loop_
_entity.id
_entity.type
_entity.pdbx_description
1 polymer ?
#
loop_
_entity_poly.entity_id
_entity_poly.type
_entity_poly.pdbx_seq_one_letter_code
_entity_poly.pdbx_strand_id
1 'polypeptide(L)'
;MMLFSNKLLRLATTCSVAFILLTLSVKQEDFKKCDDSSFCKLHREYADSVTGKQLKSSPYSILPDSTFITPKELIATITSSKDDSNLKLTASFLKDGIVRMRVQELNSEIPRYQGPGDYVLVNGEKGLVSSSYDQFKVDSSSKDGSKSHLVTYNQNSNGADLKLLLVENPFSLTLLENDDPIIKVNSLGFFNFETLKPKTNSSEGVEQV
;
A
#
# COMPACT_ATOMS: atom_id res chain seq x y z
N MET A 1 19.92 46.94 45.40
CA MET A 1 18.81 46.30 44.67
C MET A 1 18.98 46.33 43.14
N MET A 2 19.40 47.45 42.53
CA MET A 2 19.56 47.58 41.06
C MET A 2 20.60 46.63 40.41
N LEU A 3 21.71 46.32 41.09
CA LEU A 3 22.76 45.41 40.56
C LEU A 3 22.29 43.96 40.35
N PHE A 4 21.30 43.50 41.13
CA PHE A 4 20.72 42.15 40.99
C PHE A 4 19.79 42.06 39.78
N SER A 5 19.02 43.12 39.52
CA SER A 5 18.09 43.21 38.37
C SER A 5 18.83 43.16 37.02
N ASN A 6 19.97 43.85 36.90
CA ASN A 6 20.79 43.83 35.69
C ASN A 6 21.45 42.46 35.41
N LYS A 7 21.79 41.69 36.45
CA LYS A 7 22.32 40.33 36.29
C LYS A 7 21.23 39.34 35.85
N LEU A 8 20.03 39.46 36.42
CA LEU A 8 18.88 38.64 36.06
C LEU A 8 18.44 38.89 34.61
N LEU A 9 18.40 40.17 34.20
CA LEU A 9 18.07 40.57 32.83
C LEU A 9 19.09 40.02 31.82
N ARG A 10 20.39 40.13 32.12
CA ARG A 10 21.46 39.56 31.28
C ARG A 10 21.33 38.05 31.13
N LEU A 11 21.12 37.33 32.23
CA LEU A 11 20.96 35.87 32.21
C LEU A 11 19.73 35.45 31.38
N ALA A 12 18.61 36.16 31.51
CA ALA A 12 17.39 35.91 30.75
C ALA A 12 17.61 36.13 29.24
N THR A 13 18.34 37.18 28.84
CA THR A 13 18.72 37.38 27.43
C THR A 13 19.65 36.29 26.91
N THR A 14 20.67 35.88 27.67
CA THR A 14 21.58 34.81 27.24
C THR A 14 20.84 33.48 27.07
N CYS A 15 19.95 33.13 28.01
CA CYS A 15 19.09 31.96 27.88
C CYS A 15 18.16 32.07 26.66
N SER A 16 17.51 33.21 26.43
CA SER A 16 16.61 33.38 25.28
C SER A 16 17.35 33.24 23.94
N VAL A 17 18.54 33.82 23.80
CA VAL A 17 19.37 33.67 22.60
C VAL A 17 19.80 32.21 22.42
N ALA A 18 20.20 31.52 23.49
CA ALA A 18 20.54 30.10 23.43
C ALA A 18 19.34 29.24 23.00
N PHE A 19 18.14 29.50 23.52
CA PHE A 19 16.91 28.81 23.10
C PHE A 19 16.55 29.09 21.64
N ILE A 20 16.70 30.33 21.15
CA ILE A 20 16.48 30.65 19.73
C ILE A 20 17.48 29.92 18.83
N LEU A 21 18.76 29.85 19.20
CA LEU A 21 19.77 29.11 18.45
C LEU A 21 19.50 27.59 18.43
N LEU A 22 18.92 27.03 19.51
CA LEU A 22 18.49 25.63 19.52
C LEU A 22 17.34 25.38 18.52
N THR A 23 16.44 26.35 18.30
CA THR A 23 15.40 26.22 17.26
C THR A 23 15.92 26.27 15.82
N LEU A 24 17.15 26.76 15.62
CA LEU A 24 17.84 26.81 14.32
C LEU A 24 18.75 25.59 14.06
N SER A 25 18.75 24.59 14.96
CA SER A 25 19.64 23.42 14.86
C SER A 25 19.19 22.40 13.79
N VAL A 26 18.01 22.60 13.19
CA VAL A 26 17.48 21.76 12.11
C VAL A 26 17.40 22.60 10.84
N LYS A 27 18.18 22.23 9.82
CA LYS A 27 18.09 22.79 8.48
C LYS A 27 16.96 22.11 7.72
N GLN A 28 15.80 22.75 7.67
CA GLN A 28 14.61 22.16 7.05
C GLN A 28 14.82 21.87 5.55
N GLU A 29 15.69 22.63 4.89
CA GLU A 29 16.11 22.45 3.50
C GLU A 29 16.86 21.14 3.22
N ASP A 30 17.45 20.51 4.24
CA ASP A 30 18.12 19.21 4.09
C ASP A 30 17.13 18.02 4.12
N PHE A 31 15.86 18.28 4.45
CA PHE A 31 14.80 17.27 4.45
C PHE A 31 14.04 17.31 3.14
N LYS A 32 14.06 16.18 2.44
CA LYS A 32 13.36 16.01 1.16
C LYS A 32 11.87 16.27 1.32
N LYS A 33 11.34 17.20 0.53
CA LYS A 33 9.92 17.26 0.21
C LYS A 33 9.58 16.14 -0.77
N CYS A 34 8.29 15.93 -1.04
CA CYS A 34 7.87 14.90 -1.98
C CYS A 34 8.50 15.11 -3.38
N ASP A 35 8.61 16.36 -3.84
CA ASP A 35 9.17 16.67 -5.15
C ASP A 35 10.70 16.46 -5.23
N ASP A 36 11.38 16.46 -4.08
CA ASP A 36 12.82 16.16 -3.96
C ASP A 36 13.08 14.63 -3.89
N SER A 37 12.01 13.83 -3.91
CA SER A 37 12.06 12.37 -3.90
C SER A 37 11.39 11.81 -5.14
N SER A 38 12.20 11.28 -6.06
CA SER A 38 11.72 10.81 -7.37
C SER A 38 10.54 9.85 -7.28
N PHE A 39 10.59 8.84 -6.40
CA PHE A 39 9.48 7.88 -6.23
C PHE A 39 8.20 8.56 -5.73
N CYS A 40 8.32 9.53 -4.81
CA CYS A 40 7.17 10.24 -4.25
C CYS A 40 6.52 11.12 -5.32
N LYS A 41 7.34 11.86 -6.06
CA LYS A 41 6.92 12.69 -7.20
C LYS A 41 6.20 11.85 -8.26
N LEU A 42 6.80 10.76 -8.73
CA LEU A 42 6.23 9.89 -9.76
C LEU A 42 4.89 9.27 -9.33
N HIS A 43 4.76 8.81 -8.09
CA HIS A 43 3.51 8.26 -7.59
C HIS A 43 2.41 9.32 -7.43
N ARG A 44 2.74 10.57 -7.08
CA ARG A 44 1.77 11.67 -7.05
C ARG A 44 1.32 12.07 -8.45
N GLU A 45 2.26 12.21 -9.38
CA GLU A 45 1.95 12.48 -10.78
C GLU A 45 1.07 11.37 -11.38
N TYR A 46 1.30 10.11 -11.00
CA TYR A 46 0.41 9.01 -11.38
C TYR A 46 -1.00 9.19 -10.82
N ALA A 47 -1.15 9.49 -9.53
CA ALA A 47 -2.47 9.73 -8.93
C ALA A 47 -3.20 10.92 -9.60
N ASP A 48 -2.46 11.99 -9.90
CA ASP A 48 -2.98 13.15 -10.64
C ASP A 48 -3.38 12.77 -12.08
N SER A 49 -2.65 11.87 -12.73
CA SER A 49 -3.00 11.38 -14.08
C SER A 49 -4.31 10.57 -14.11
N VAL A 50 -4.58 9.80 -13.05
CA VAL A 50 -5.80 9.00 -12.90
C VAL A 50 -7.01 9.88 -12.55
N THR A 51 -6.82 10.93 -11.75
CA THR A 51 -7.91 11.87 -11.41
C THR A 51 -8.15 12.95 -12.46
N GLY A 52 -7.10 13.36 -13.17
CA GLY A 52 -7.05 14.52 -14.07
C GLY A 52 -7.51 14.28 -15.51
N LYS A 53 -8.23 13.17 -15.78
CA LYS A 53 -8.74 12.75 -17.11
C LYS A 53 -7.69 12.23 -18.13
N GLN A 54 -6.43 12.05 -17.74
CA GLN A 54 -5.40 11.48 -18.65
C GLN A 54 -5.54 9.96 -18.76
N LEU A 55 -5.68 9.26 -17.62
CA LEU A 55 -6.13 7.87 -17.57
C LEU A 55 -7.65 7.84 -17.33
N LYS A 56 -8.39 7.12 -18.18
CA LYS A 56 -9.84 6.90 -17.99
C LYS A 56 -10.15 5.93 -16.85
N SER A 57 -9.23 5.01 -16.56
CA SER A 57 -9.34 3.97 -15.52
C SER A 57 -7.95 3.49 -15.09
N SER A 58 -7.86 2.79 -13.96
CA SER A 58 -6.63 2.09 -13.55
C SER A 58 -6.16 1.15 -14.68
N PRO A 59 -4.86 1.07 -14.99
CA PRO A 59 -4.33 0.18 -16.03
C PRO A 59 -4.18 -1.28 -15.56
N TYR A 60 -4.47 -1.54 -14.28
CA TYR A 60 -4.31 -2.84 -13.65
C TYR A 60 -5.64 -3.60 -13.64
N SER A 61 -5.58 -4.86 -14.08
CA SER A 61 -6.71 -5.80 -14.09
C SER A 61 -6.25 -7.16 -13.59
N ILE A 62 -7.18 -8.06 -13.26
CA ILE A 62 -6.86 -9.46 -13.00
C ILE A 62 -6.76 -10.20 -14.33
N LEU A 63 -5.68 -10.95 -14.51
CA LEU A 63 -5.50 -11.84 -15.65
C LEU A 63 -6.63 -12.88 -15.65
N PRO A 64 -7.40 -13.03 -16.75
CA PRO A 64 -8.51 -13.96 -16.81
C PRO A 64 -8.10 -15.37 -16.37
N ASP A 65 -8.96 -15.99 -15.55
CA ASP A 65 -8.83 -17.37 -15.07
C ASP A 65 -7.57 -17.64 -14.21
N SER A 66 -6.88 -16.59 -13.75
CA SER A 66 -5.78 -16.69 -12.78
C SER A 66 -6.24 -16.74 -11.31
N THR A 67 -7.53 -16.46 -11.06
CA THR A 67 -8.11 -16.38 -9.72
C THR A 67 -8.29 -17.77 -9.11
N PHE A 68 -7.64 -18.03 -7.98
CA PHE A 68 -7.73 -19.25 -7.19
C PHE A 68 -8.15 -18.91 -5.75
N ILE A 69 -9.26 -19.47 -5.28
CA ILE A 69 -9.85 -19.11 -4.00
C ILE A 69 -10.04 -20.35 -3.14
N THR A 70 -9.58 -20.27 -1.89
CA THR A 70 -9.71 -21.32 -0.87
C THR A 70 -10.17 -20.71 0.45
N PRO A 71 -10.55 -21.53 1.46
CA PRO A 71 -10.84 -21.02 2.80
C PRO A 71 -9.70 -20.24 3.47
N LYS A 72 -8.45 -20.42 3.01
CA LYS A 72 -7.26 -19.78 3.60
C LYS A 72 -6.81 -18.53 2.86
N GLU A 73 -7.08 -18.44 1.57
CA GLU A 73 -6.57 -17.34 0.75
C GLU A 73 -7.30 -17.22 -0.60
N LEU A 74 -7.25 -16.01 -1.13
CA LEU A 74 -7.47 -15.70 -2.54
C LEU A 74 -6.11 -15.38 -3.18
N ILE A 75 -5.82 -16.00 -4.31
CA ILE A 75 -4.67 -15.72 -5.16
C ILE A 75 -5.17 -15.30 -6.53
N ALA A 76 -4.55 -14.28 -7.12
CA ALA A 76 -4.81 -13.88 -8.50
C ALA A 76 -3.55 -13.26 -9.12
N THR A 77 -3.49 -13.18 -10.44
CA THR A 77 -2.44 -12.46 -11.15
C THR A 77 -2.98 -11.09 -11.58
N ILE A 78 -2.40 -10.01 -11.05
CA ILE A 78 -2.65 -8.66 -11.55
C ILE A 78 -1.78 -8.45 -12.79
N THR A 79 -2.35 -7.97 -13.88
CA THR A 79 -1.65 -7.58 -15.09
C THR A 79 -1.80 -6.08 -15.35
N SER A 80 -0.76 -5.45 -15.88
CA SER A 80 -0.69 -4.01 -16.17
C SER A 80 -0.68 -3.78 -17.68
N SER A 81 -1.65 -3.01 -18.18
CA SER A 81 -1.67 -2.57 -19.58
C SER A 81 -0.63 -1.50 -19.93
N LYS A 82 0.14 -0.99 -18.94
CA LYS A 82 1.20 0.02 -19.18
C LYS A 82 2.53 -0.60 -19.57
N ASP A 83 2.86 -1.76 -19.02
CA ASP A 83 4.20 -2.36 -19.11
C ASP A 83 4.15 -3.89 -19.21
N ASP A 84 2.97 -4.47 -19.41
CA ASP A 84 2.70 -5.92 -19.51
C ASP A 84 3.23 -6.72 -18.30
N SER A 85 3.42 -6.05 -17.16
CA SER A 85 3.91 -6.69 -15.95
C SER A 85 2.84 -7.57 -15.32
N ASN A 86 3.27 -8.71 -14.77
CA ASN A 86 2.43 -9.63 -14.01
C ASN A 86 2.85 -9.64 -12.54
N LEU A 87 1.89 -9.46 -11.65
CA LEU A 87 2.10 -9.43 -10.20
C LEU A 87 1.22 -10.49 -9.55
N LYS A 88 1.77 -11.27 -8.62
CA LYS A 88 1.01 -12.16 -7.76
C LYS A 88 0.34 -11.36 -6.65
N LEU A 89 -0.98 -11.36 -6.64
CA LEU A 89 -1.81 -10.93 -5.51
C LEU A 89 -2.11 -12.14 -4.63
N THR A 90 -1.86 -12.01 -3.33
CA THR A 90 -2.32 -12.96 -2.31
C THR A 90 -3.06 -12.20 -1.23
N ALA A 91 -4.32 -12.55 -1.00
CA ALA A 91 -5.12 -12.09 0.14
C ALA A 91 -5.34 -13.30 1.07
N SER A 92 -4.55 -13.39 2.14
CA SER A 92 -4.66 -14.45 3.13
C SER A 92 -5.76 -14.14 4.15
N PHE A 93 -6.68 -15.07 4.34
CA PHE A 93 -7.71 -15.01 5.37
C PHE A 93 -7.13 -15.55 6.68
N LEU A 94 -6.96 -14.67 7.65
CA LEU A 94 -6.37 -14.98 8.94
C LEU A 94 -7.45 -15.09 10.01
N LYS A 95 -7.05 -15.63 11.17
CA LYS A 95 -7.86 -15.65 12.38
C LYS A 95 -8.36 -14.24 12.72
N ASP A 96 -9.49 -14.17 13.44
CA ASP A 96 -10.06 -12.93 13.97
C ASP A 96 -10.50 -11.94 12.88
N GLY A 97 -10.88 -12.45 11.70
CA GLY A 97 -11.44 -11.64 10.61
C GLY A 97 -10.43 -10.83 9.82
N ILE A 98 -9.13 -11.02 10.03
CA ILE A 98 -8.08 -10.25 9.36
C ILE A 98 -7.86 -10.76 7.93
N VAL A 99 -7.74 -9.84 6.97
CA VAL A 99 -7.25 -10.13 5.62
C VAL A 99 -5.88 -9.49 5.44
N ARG A 100 -4.87 -10.30 5.12
CA ARG A 100 -3.53 -9.80 4.79
C ARG A 100 -3.30 -9.84 3.29
N MET A 101 -3.15 -8.67 2.68
CA MET A 101 -2.85 -8.54 1.26
C MET A 101 -1.36 -8.39 1.01
N ARG A 102 -0.84 -9.14 0.03
CA ARG A 102 0.53 -9.02 -0.49
C ARG A 102 0.49 -8.98 -2.01
N VAL A 103 1.32 -8.13 -2.59
CA VAL A 103 1.56 -8.08 -4.03
C VAL A 103 3.06 -8.22 -4.27
N GLN A 104 3.43 -9.14 -5.19
CA GLN A 104 4.80 -9.43 -5.55
C GLN A 104 4.93 -9.55 -7.06
N GLU A 105 6.09 -9.26 -7.63
CA GLU A 105 6.34 -9.52 -9.05
C GLU A 105 6.33 -11.01 -9.34
N LEU A 106 5.64 -11.41 -10.40
CA LEU A 106 5.67 -12.77 -10.90
C LEU A 106 6.97 -12.95 -11.71
N ASN A 107 7.85 -13.84 -11.25
CA ASN A 107 9.14 -14.15 -11.90
C ASN A 107 10.19 -13.03 -11.88
N SER A 108 10.31 -12.25 -10.79
CA SER A 108 11.44 -11.32 -10.66
C SER A 108 12.77 -12.05 -10.47
N GLU A 109 13.80 -11.66 -11.23
CA GLU A 109 15.18 -12.14 -11.04
C GLU A 109 15.75 -11.74 -9.68
N ILE A 110 15.32 -10.59 -9.16
CA ILE A 110 15.73 -10.07 -7.85
C ILE A 110 14.48 -9.98 -6.96
N PRO A 111 14.38 -10.80 -5.90
CA PRO A 111 13.21 -10.78 -5.04
C PRO A 111 13.13 -9.45 -4.29
N ARG A 112 11.92 -8.89 -4.21
CA ARG A 112 11.66 -7.71 -3.36
C ARG A 112 11.84 -8.06 -1.90
N TYR A 113 12.37 -7.13 -1.12
CA TYR A 113 12.54 -7.28 0.31
C TYR A 113 11.23 -7.69 1.01
N GLN A 114 11.24 -8.83 1.71
CA GLN A 114 10.09 -9.36 2.48
C GLN A 114 10.35 -9.36 4.00
N GLY A 115 11.46 -8.80 4.45
CA GLY A 115 11.90 -8.90 5.84
C GLY A 115 11.04 -8.25 6.94
N PRO A 116 10.13 -7.27 6.71
CA PRO A 116 9.38 -6.67 7.81
C PRO A 116 8.58 -7.69 8.62
N GLY A 117 8.11 -8.78 8.00
CA GLY A 117 7.40 -9.85 8.68
C GLY A 117 8.23 -10.52 9.78
N ASP A 118 9.53 -10.66 9.59
CA ASP A 118 10.42 -11.35 10.53
C ASP A 118 10.74 -10.53 11.79
N TYR A 119 10.59 -9.21 11.70
CA TYR A 119 10.89 -8.28 12.81
C TYR A 119 9.64 -7.76 13.52
N VAL A 120 8.51 -7.66 12.81
CA VAL A 120 7.28 -7.04 13.33
C VAL A 120 6.26 -8.09 13.79
N LEU A 121 6.22 -9.26 13.15
CA LEU A 121 5.28 -10.33 13.55
C LEU A 121 5.88 -11.17 14.67
N VAL A 122 5.07 -11.40 15.71
CA VAL A 122 5.41 -12.37 16.76
C VAL A 122 5.54 -13.75 16.09
N ASN A 123 6.70 -14.39 16.24
CA ASN A 123 7.07 -15.65 15.58
C ASN A 123 7.17 -15.57 14.04
N GLY A 124 7.37 -14.37 13.49
CA GLY A 124 7.54 -14.14 12.06
C GLY A 124 6.33 -14.59 11.23
N GLU A 125 6.57 -14.91 9.96
CA GLU A 125 5.53 -15.42 9.05
C GLU A 125 4.87 -16.73 9.53
N LYS A 126 5.59 -17.54 10.34
CA LYS A 126 5.06 -18.79 10.93
C LYS A 126 4.03 -18.54 12.04
N GLY A 127 3.99 -17.33 12.60
CA GLY A 127 3.01 -16.93 13.60
C GLY A 127 1.61 -16.63 13.03
N LEU A 128 1.47 -16.55 11.71
CA LEU A 128 0.18 -16.31 11.08
C LEU A 128 -0.71 -17.55 11.17
N VAL A 129 -1.91 -17.35 11.72
CA VAL A 129 -2.93 -18.41 11.83
C VAL A 129 -4.01 -18.13 10.81
N SER A 130 -4.26 -19.07 9.89
CA SER A 130 -5.35 -18.98 8.93
C SER A 130 -6.72 -18.97 9.61
N SER A 131 -7.69 -18.34 8.97
CA SER A 131 -9.10 -18.46 9.36
C SER A 131 -9.54 -19.93 9.28
N SER A 132 -10.43 -20.32 10.20
CA SER A 132 -11.17 -21.58 10.16
C SER A 132 -12.63 -21.21 10.28
N TYR A 133 -13.27 -20.97 9.14
CA TYR A 133 -14.67 -20.54 9.07
C TYR A 133 -15.47 -21.56 8.27
N ASP A 134 -16.34 -22.29 8.96
CA ASP A 134 -17.09 -23.42 8.39
C ASP A 134 -18.13 -22.99 7.34
N GLN A 135 -18.58 -21.74 7.40
CA GLN A 135 -19.54 -21.15 6.46
C GLN A 135 -18.83 -20.41 5.31
N PHE A 136 -17.57 -20.73 5.04
CA PHE A 136 -16.82 -20.18 3.92
C PHE A 136 -17.59 -20.35 2.60
N LYS A 137 -17.72 -19.25 1.85
CA LYS A 137 -18.50 -19.22 0.61
C LYS A 137 -17.87 -18.28 -0.42
N VAL A 138 -17.95 -18.68 -1.69
CA VAL A 138 -17.53 -17.86 -2.83
C VAL A 138 -18.71 -17.72 -3.78
N ASP A 139 -19.15 -16.49 -4.00
CA ASP A 139 -20.15 -16.14 -5.01
C ASP A 139 -19.45 -15.40 -6.15
N SER A 140 -19.50 -15.95 -7.36
CA SER A 140 -18.88 -15.34 -8.55
C SER A 140 -19.96 -14.83 -9.49
N SER A 141 -19.79 -13.62 -10.02
CA SER A 141 -20.70 -13.02 -10.99
C SER A 141 -19.93 -12.41 -12.14
N SER A 142 -20.55 -12.39 -13.32
CA SER A 142 -20.05 -11.63 -14.46
C SER A 142 -21.14 -10.69 -14.93
N LYS A 143 -20.81 -9.40 -15.00
CA LYS A 143 -21.72 -8.36 -15.47
C LYS A 143 -20.94 -7.40 -16.37
N ASP A 144 -21.49 -7.09 -17.55
CA ASP A 144 -20.93 -6.12 -18.49
C ASP A 144 -19.46 -6.40 -18.85
N GLY A 145 -19.07 -7.68 -18.92
CA GLY A 145 -17.70 -8.11 -19.22
C GLY A 145 -16.71 -8.01 -18.05
N SER A 146 -17.14 -7.56 -16.86
CA SER A 146 -16.35 -7.55 -15.64
C SER A 146 -16.75 -8.73 -14.74
N LYS A 147 -15.78 -9.57 -14.37
CA LYS A 147 -15.96 -10.67 -13.41
C LYS A 147 -15.70 -10.14 -11.99
N SER A 148 -16.43 -10.68 -11.03
CA SER A 148 -16.23 -10.38 -9.61
C SER A 148 -16.45 -11.62 -8.75
N HIS A 149 -15.75 -11.66 -7.61
CA HIS A 149 -15.81 -12.73 -6.63
C HIS A 149 -16.07 -12.14 -5.25
N LEU A 150 -17.18 -12.52 -4.63
CA LEU A 150 -17.51 -12.18 -3.25
C LEU A 150 -17.19 -13.38 -2.36
N VAL A 151 -16.20 -13.23 -1.49
CA VAL A 151 -15.72 -14.29 -0.58
C VAL A 151 -16.17 -13.99 0.83
N THR A 152 -17.06 -14.82 1.39
CA THR A 152 -17.40 -14.77 2.82
C THR A 152 -16.40 -15.65 3.57
N TYR A 153 -15.59 -15.04 4.44
CA TYR A 153 -14.39 -15.69 5.00
C TYR A 153 -14.34 -15.72 6.53
N ASN A 154 -15.18 -14.95 7.21
CA ASN A 154 -15.27 -14.93 8.67
C ASN A 154 -16.58 -14.25 9.14
N GLN A 155 -16.80 -14.19 10.45
CA GLN A 155 -17.79 -13.35 11.11
C GLN A 155 -17.14 -12.55 12.24
N ASN A 156 -17.63 -11.33 12.47
CA ASN A 156 -17.19 -10.54 13.62
C ASN A 156 -17.87 -11.02 14.93
N SER A 157 -17.52 -10.41 16.06
CA SER A 157 -18.07 -10.75 17.38
C SER A 157 -19.59 -10.59 17.51
N ASN A 158 -20.21 -9.79 16.63
CA ASN A 158 -21.64 -9.53 16.61
C ASN A 158 -22.40 -10.48 15.65
N GLY A 159 -21.69 -11.42 15.02
CA GLY A 159 -22.25 -12.35 14.03
C GLY A 159 -22.45 -11.74 12.64
N ALA A 160 -21.88 -10.57 12.36
CA ALA A 160 -21.92 -9.98 11.02
C ALA A 160 -20.88 -10.65 10.12
N ASP A 161 -21.28 -10.97 8.89
CA ASP A 161 -20.41 -11.62 7.92
C ASP A 161 -19.26 -10.68 7.51
N LEU A 162 -18.04 -11.19 7.46
CA LEU A 162 -16.91 -10.48 6.88
C LEU A 162 -16.67 -11.02 5.47
N LYS A 163 -16.73 -10.13 4.48
CA LYS A 163 -16.64 -10.49 3.07
C LYS A 163 -15.55 -9.71 2.35
N LEU A 164 -14.90 -10.33 1.37
CA LEU A 164 -13.95 -9.70 0.47
C LEU A 164 -14.50 -9.78 -0.96
N LEU A 165 -14.78 -8.62 -1.56
CA LEU A 165 -15.16 -8.49 -2.96
C LEU A 165 -13.94 -8.16 -3.82
N LEU A 166 -13.58 -9.07 -4.72
CA LEU A 166 -12.67 -8.81 -5.83
C LEU A 166 -13.47 -8.43 -7.08
N VAL A 167 -13.17 -7.29 -7.68
CA VAL A 167 -13.59 -6.95 -9.06
C VAL A 167 -12.36 -7.08 -9.94
N GLU A 168 -12.49 -7.73 -11.10
CA GLU A 168 -11.32 -8.06 -11.94
C GLU A 168 -10.87 -6.93 -12.87
N ASN A 169 -11.79 -6.11 -13.39
CA ASN A 169 -11.45 -5.10 -14.39
C ASN A 169 -12.25 -3.78 -14.24
N PRO A 170 -11.60 -2.65 -13.88
CA PRO A 170 -10.24 -2.59 -13.32
C PRO A 170 -10.18 -3.32 -11.97
N PHE A 171 -9.01 -3.83 -11.59
CA PHE A 171 -8.95 -4.61 -10.35
C PHE A 171 -9.22 -3.72 -9.12
N SER A 172 -10.09 -4.18 -8.23
CA SER A 172 -10.26 -3.56 -6.92
C SER A 172 -10.66 -4.60 -5.88
N LEU A 173 -10.37 -4.30 -4.63
CA LEU A 173 -10.76 -5.13 -3.50
C LEU A 173 -11.57 -4.30 -2.52
N THR A 174 -12.69 -4.83 -2.06
CA THR A 174 -13.51 -4.19 -1.05
C THR A 174 -13.75 -5.16 0.09
N LEU A 175 -13.38 -4.77 1.30
CA LEU A 175 -13.77 -5.48 2.50
C LEU A 175 -15.15 -4.98 2.92
N LEU A 176 -16.06 -5.91 3.22
CA LEU A 176 -17.43 -5.64 3.64
C LEU A 176 -17.71 -6.28 4.99
N GLU A 177 -18.56 -5.61 5.77
CA GLU A 177 -19.24 -6.18 6.92
C GLU A 177 -20.73 -6.32 6.56
N ASN A 178 -21.26 -7.54 6.62
CA ASN A 178 -22.45 -7.99 5.93
C ASN A 178 -22.37 -7.67 4.43
N ASP A 179 -22.88 -6.52 4.01
CA ASP A 179 -22.82 -6.04 2.62
C ASP A 179 -22.42 -4.55 2.55
N ASP A 180 -22.01 -3.97 3.68
CA ASP A 180 -21.58 -2.58 3.77
C ASP A 180 -20.06 -2.48 3.60
N PRO A 181 -19.55 -1.67 2.65
CA PRO A 181 -18.12 -1.56 2.40
C PRO A 181 -17.41 -0.79 3.53
N ILE A 182 -16.44 -1.42 4.17
CA ILE A 182 -15.65 -0.82 5.26
C ILE A 182 -14.25 -0.39 4.83
N ILE A 183 -13.61 -1.12 3.91
CA ILE A 183 -12.29 -0.77 3.35
C ILE A 183 -12.32 -0.98 1.85
N LYS A 184 -11.85 0.00 1.08
CA LYS A 184 -11.75 -0.07 -0.37
C LYS A 184 -10.29 0.08 -0.81
N VAL A 185 -9.77 -0.92 -1.48
CA VAL A 185 -8.42 -0.95 -2.05
C VAL A 185 -8.51 -0.76 -3.56
N ASN A 186 -7.70 0.17 -4.07
CA ASN A 186 -7.66 0.58 -5.48
C ASN A 186 -9.00 1.09 -6.06
N SER A 187 -9.94 1.54 -5.23
CA SER A 187 -11.21 2.11 -5.71
C SER A 187 -11.04 3.40 -6.52
N LEU A 188 -9.97 4.15 -6.25
CA LEU A 188 -9.60 5.36 -7.00
C LEU A 188 -8.62 5.07 -8.16
N GLY A 189 -8.21 3.81 -8.36
CA GLY A 189 -7.26 3.44 -9.40
C GLY A 189 -5.79 3.79 -9.15
N PHE A 190 -5.46 4.24 -7.93
CA PHE A 190 -4.11 4.69 -7.56
C PHE A 190 -3.10 3.58 -7.28
N PHE A 191 -3.50 2.31 -7.37
CA PHE A 191 -2.53 1.23 -7.33
C PHE A 191 -1.50 1.44 -8.44
N ASN A 192 -0.23 1.48 -8.05
CA ASN A 192 0.91 1.59 -8.93
C ASN A 192 2.05 0.74 -8.37
N PHE A 193 2.65 -0.06 -9.23
CA PHE A 193 3.73 -0.97 -8.85
C PHE A 193 4.84 -0.88 -9.89
N GLU A 194 5.93 -0.18 -9.55
CA GLU A 194 7.08 -0.04 -10.44
C GLU A 194 7.88 -1.34 -10.44
N THR A 195 7.85 -2.09 -11.54
CA THR A 195 8.60 -3.34 -11.71
C THR A 195 10.10 -3.11 -11.85
N LEU A 196 10.89 -4.13 -11.46
CA LEU A 196 12.34 -4.08 -11.60
C LEU A 196 12.70 -4.22 -13.08
N LYS A 197 13.33 -3.18 -13.63
CA LYS A 197 13.84 -3.21 -15.00
C LYS A 197 15.34 -3.54 -14.97
N PRO A 198 15.84 -4.43 -15.84
CA PRO A 198 17.26 -4.61 -16.03
C PRO A 198 17.90 -3.26 -16.36
N LYS A 199 19.06 -2.96 -15.77
CA LYS A 199 19.84 -1.80 -16.21
C LYS A 199 20.34 -2.07 -17.63
N THR A 200 19.66 -1.52 -18.63
CA THR A 200 20.24 -1.39 -19.96
C THR A 200 21.44 -0.45 -19.85
N ASN A 201 22.62 -0.92 -20.24
CA ASN A 201 23.80 -0.09 -20.46
C ASN A 201 23.49 0.88 -21.60
N SER A 202 22.76 1.95 -21.31
CA SER A 202 22.76 3.12 -22.16
C SER A 202 24.10 3.79 -21.93
N SER A 203 25.02 3.55 -22.85
CA SER A 203 26.19 4.38 -23.04
C SER A 203 25.72 5.77 -23.49
N GLU A 204 25.25 6.58 -22.54
CA GLU A 204 25.17 8.03 -22.61
C GLU A 204 24.73 8.52 -21.23
N GLY A 205 25.72 8.95 -20.45
CA GLY A 205 25.46 9.60 -19.17
C GLY A 205 24.67 10.87 -19.41
N VAL A 206 23.45 10.89 -18.92
CA VAL A 206 22.84 12.13 -18.47
C VAL A 206 22.67 11.99 -16.97
N GLU A 207 23.61 12.61 -16.25
CA GLU A 207 23.44 13.01 -14.87
C GLU A 207 22.17 13.85 -14.79
N GLN A 208 21.08 13.25 -14.34
CA GLN A 208 19.89 13.99 -13.94
C GLN A 208 20.01 14.25 -12.44
N VAL A 209 20.41 15.48 -12.14
CA VAL A 209 20.32 16.14 -10.84
C VAL A 209 18.86 16.19 -10.39
#